data_AF-A0A660PQH6-F1
#
_entry.id   AF-A0A660PQH6-F1
#
_cell.length_a   1.000
_cell.length_b   1.000
_cell.length_c   1.000
_cell.angle_alpha   90.00
_cell.angle_beta   90.00
_cell.angle_gamma   90.00
#
_symmetry.space_group_name_H-M   'P 1'
#
loop_
_entity.id
_entity.type
_entity.pdbx_description
1 polymer ?
#
loop_
_entity_poly.entity_id
_entity_poly.type
_entity_poly.pdbx_seq_one_letter_code
_entity_poly.pdbx_strand_id
1 'polypeptide(L)'
;MGFFKGEIGPSNDGREPIPADEDAVLEKVARKVVQWRMAVPAILFIESVKPLNYIGSQAMVFFEPIVQTIFNFRDYEIFQRALERRENMENLLQKIEQYDADMYDRERAMKKFLKTEKKNWKWYQRYFGIAKPKIEYPDEFKKPLFEDKKNDSKEN
;
A
#
# COMPACT_ATOMS: atom_id res chain seq x y z
N MET A 1 -12.77 11.00 -2.23
CA MET A 1 -12.74 11.25 -3.68
C MET A 1 -11.88 10.16 -4.24
N GLY A 2 -12.47 9.12 -4.84
CA GLY A 2 -11.72 8.07 -5.51
C GLY A 2 -11.46 8.53 -6.93
N PHE A 3 -10.29 9.10 -7.16
CA PHE A 3 -9.81 9.35 -8.52
C PHE A 3 -9.09 8.07 -8.96
N PHE A 4 -9.50 7.54 -10.12
CA PHE A 4 -8.91 6.42 -10.85
C PHE A 4 -9.11 5.00 -10.30
N LYS A 5 -10.13 4.35 -10.89
CA LYS A 5 -10.29 2.90 -10.95
C LYS A 5 -9.66 2.43 -12.28
N GLY A 6 -8.34 2.30 -12.32
CA GLY A 6 -7.59 1.75 -13.45
C GLY A 6 -7.11 0.33 -13.14
N GLU A 7 -7.29 -0.59 -14.07
CA GLU A 7 -6.79 -1.97 -13.94
C GLU A 7 -5.25 -1.98 -13.92
N ILE A 8 -4.66 -2.81 -13.03
CA ILE A 8 -3.23 -3.09 -12.98
C ILE A 8 -2.89 -4.04 -14.14
N GLY A 9 -2.91 -3.51 -15.35
CA GLY A 9 -2.24 -4.08 -16.51
C GLY A 9 -1.12 -3.14 -16.93
N PRO A 10 -0.11 -3.61 -17.68
CA PRO A 10 0.82 -2.68 -18.33
C PRO A 10 -0.01 -1.61 -19.06
N SER A 11 0.20 -0.34 -18.72
CA SER A 11 -0.59 0.75 -19.25
C SER A 11 -0.46 0.76 -20.77
N ASN A 12 -1.57 0.54 -21.47
CA ASN A 12 -1.62 0.58 -22.94
C ASN A 12 -1.68 2.04 -23.44
N ASP A 13 -0.85 2.90 -22.86
CA ASP A 13 -0.78 4.34 -23.12
C ASP A 13 0.48 4.73 -23.91
N GLY A 14 1.15 3.74 -24.51
CA GLY A 14 2.35 3.93 -25.33
C GLY A 14 3.65 4.08 -24.52
N ARG A 15 3.62 3.88 -23.20
CA ARG A 15 4.82 3.82 -22.35
C ARG A 15 5.47 2.44 -22.44
N GLU A 16 6.79 2.39 -22.30
CA GLU A 16 7.50 1.11 -22.28
C GLU A 16 7.04 0.24 -21.10
N PRO A 17 6.88 -1.07 -21.32
CA PRO A 17 6.52 -1.99 -20.24
C PRO A 17 7.59 -1.98 -19.15
N ILE A 18 7.13 -1.94 -17.89
CA ILE A 18 8.00 -2.00 -16.72
C ILE A 18 8.60 -3.42 -16.61
N PRO A 19 9.91 -3.57 -16.39
CA PRO A 19 10.51 -4.84 -16.00
C PRO A 19 9.78 -5.46 -14.82
N ALA A 20 9.50 -6.77 -14.90
CA ALA A 20 8.69 -7.45 -13.90
C ALA A 20 9.30 -7.42 -12.48
N ASP A 21 10.62 -7.37 -12.39
CA ASP A 21 11.35 -7.24 -11.13
C ASP A 21 11.21 -5.84 -10.52
N GLU A 22 11.30 -4.79 -11.34
CA GLU A 22 11.02 -3.41 -10.92
C GLU A 22 9.57 -3.27 -10.42
N ASP A 23 8.59 -3.74 -11.18
CA ASP A 23 7.18 -3.65 -10.79
C ASP A 23 6.87 -4.37 -9.46
N ALA A 24 7.46 -5.56 -9.25
CA ALA A 24 7.32 -6.31 -8.01
C ALA A 24 7.90 -5.55 -6.79
N VAL A 25 9.00 -4.85 -6.99
CA VAL A 25 9.64 -4.03 -5.95
C VAL A 25 8.81 -2.77 -5.66
N LEU A 26 8.30 -2.08 -6.68
CA LEU A 26 7.39 -0.94 -6.50
C LEU A 26 6.11 -1.35 -5.75
N GLU A 27 5.54 -2.51 -6.09
CA GLU A 27 4.38 -3.09 -5.41
C GLU A 27 4.66 -3.37 -3.93
N LYS A 28 5.85 -3.92 -3.62
CA LYS A 28 6.28 -4.14 -2.24
C LYS A 28 6.37 -2.83 -1.45
N VAL A 29 6.92 -1.77 -2.04
CA VAL A 29 7.01 -0.44 -1.41
C VAL A 29 5.63 0.14 -1.16
N ALA A 30 4.77 0.15 -2.17
CA ALA A 30 3.44 0.71 -2.06
C ALA A 30 2.63 0.06 -0.93
N ARG A 31 2.65 -1.29 -0.86
CA ARG A 31 2.04 -2.04 0.25
C ARG A 31 2.60 -1.61 1.60
N LYS A 32 3.93 -1.46 1.72
CA LYS A 32 4.59 -1.08 2.99
C LYS A 32 4.26 0.35 3.43
N VAL A 33 4.28 1.30 2.50
CA VAL A 33 3.90 2.70 2.74
C VAL A 33 2.47 2.77 3.30
N VAL A 34 1.53 2.04 2.69
CA VAL A 34 0.13 2.02 3.14
C VAL A 34 -0.02 1.28 4.48
N GLN A 35 0.66 0.13 4.68
CA GLN A 35 0.70 -0.57 5.97
C GLN A 35 1.16 0.34 7.12
N TRP A 36 2.10 1.25 6.84
CA TRP A 36 2.62 2.22 7.81
C TRP A 36 1.80 3.51 7.93
N ARG A 37 0.67 3.62 7.22
CA ARG A 37 -0.16 4.85 7.20
C ARG A 37 0.57 6.07 6.67
N MET A 38 1.49 5.86 5.72
CA MET A 38 2.29 6.90 5.10
C MET A 38 1.86 7.24 3.67
N ALA A 39 0.68 6.81 3.21
CA ALA A 39 0.20 7.07 1.85
C ALA A 39 0.22 8.57 1.50
N VAL A 40 -0.42 9.40 2.34
CA VAL A 40 -0.49 10.86 2.12
C VAL A 40 0.90 11.53 2.07
N PRO A 41 1.79 11.38 3.07
CA PRO A 41 3.12 12.01 2.99
C PRO A 41 3.97 11.43 1.85
N ALA A 42 3.83 10.15 1.50
CA ALA A 42 4.54 9.56 0.36
C ALA A 42 4.08 10.13 -0.98
N ILE A 43 2.77 10.27 -1.19
CA ILE A 43 2.18 10.89 -2.38
C ILE A 43 2.69 12.33 -2.53
N LEU A 44 2.63 13.13 -1.46
CA LEU A 44 3.11 14.51 -1.47
C LEU A 44 4.61 14.59 -1.78
N PHE A 45 5.40 13.70 -1.19
CA PHE A 45 6.84 13.61 -1.45
C PHE A 45 7.12 13.29 -2.91
N ILE A 46 6.52 12.22 -3.45
CA ILE A 46 6.69 11.79 -4.84
C ILE A 46 6.31 12.93 -5.80
N GLU A 47 5.17 13.60 -5.57
CA GLU A 47 4.72 14.72 -6.40
C GLU A 47 5.71 15.90 -6.36
N SER A 48 6.29 16.18 -5.19
CA SER A 48 7.29 17.25 -5.02
C SER A 48 8.62 16.98 -5.73
N VAL A 49 8.98 15.71 -5.92
CA VAL A 49 10.26 15.32 -6.57
C VAL A 49 10.11 14.99 -8.05
N LYS A 50 8.87 14.84 -8.56
CA LYS A 50 8.58 14.69 -10.01
C LYS A 50 9.30 15.70 -10.93
N PRO A 51 9.46 17.01 -10.59
CA PRO A 51 10.18 17.95 -11.45
C PRO A 51 11.71 17.84 -11.38
N LEU A 52 12.26 17.01 -10.49
CA LEU A 52 13.70 16.91 -10.22
C LEU A 52 14.28 15.74 -11.02
N ASN A 53 14.68 16.01 -12.27
CA ASN A 53 15.22 15.05 -13.23
C ASN A 53 16.45 14.21 -12.76
N TYR A 54 16.99 14.38 -11.55
CA TYR A 54 18.30 13.81 -11.20
C TYR A 54 18.57 13.49 -9.71
N ILE A 55 17.57 13.58 -8.82
CA ILE A 55 17.82 13.40 -7.37
C ILE A 55 17.66 11.94 -6.90
N GLY A 56 17.31 11.00 -7.78
CA GLY A 56 17.10 9.58 -7.41
C GLY A 56 18.28 8.97 -6.64
N SER A 57 19.52 9.15 -7.11
CA SER A 57 20.71 8.58 -6.45
C SER A 57 21.00 9.21 -5.08
N GLN A 58 20.81 10.52 -4.93
CA GLN A 58 21.04 11.23 -3.66
C GLN A 58 19.92 10.99 -2.65
N ALA A 59 18.68 10.88 -3.12
CA ALA A 59 17.54 10.48 -2.31
C ALA A 59 17.74 9.07 -1.75
N MET A 60 18.26 8.14 -2.55
CA MET A 60 18.48 6.75 -2.12
C MET A 60 19.55 6.61 -1.03
N VAL A 61 20.57 7.49 -1.02
CA VAL A 61 21.55 7.57 0.07
C VAL A 61 20.90 8.15 1.34
N PHE A 62 20.09 9.21 1.21
CA PHE A 62 19.37 9.80 2.34
C PHE A 62 18.38 8.80 2.98
N PHE A 63 17.68 8.02 2.15
CA PHE A 63 16.67 7.07 2.60
C PHE A 63 17.22 5.66 2.89
N GLU A 64 18.52 5.41 2.68
CA GLU A 64 19.15 4.10 2.90
C GLU A 64 18.76 3.45 4.23
N PRO A 65 18.76 4.14 5.40
CA PRO A 65 18.40 3.52 6.68
C PRO A 65 16.96 3.03 6.73
N ILE A 66 16.05 3.71 6.03
CA ILE A 66 14.63 3.36 5.96
C ILE A 66 14.43 2.22 4.97
N VAL A 67 15.06 2.32 3.80
CA VAL A 67 14.92 1.37 2.70
C VAL A 67 15.49 0.00 3.09
N GLN A 68 16.59 -0.06 3.85
CA GLN A 68 17.14 -1.32 4.39
C GLN A 68 16.19 -2.06 5.36
N THR A 69 15.23 -1.37 6.00
CA THR A 69 14.21 -2.04 6.83
C THR A 69 13.12 -2.73 6.00
N ILE A 70 12.96 -2.31 4.74
CA ILE A 70 11.94 -2.78 3.81
C ILE A 70 12.50 -3.86 2.87
N PHE A 71 13.80 -3.74 2.56
CA PHE A 71 14.42 -4.43 1.44
C PHE A 71 15.64 -5.25 1.83
N ASN A 72 15.84 -6.34 1.09
CA ASN A 72 17.14 -7.00 1.02
C ASN A 72 18.03 -6.22 0.03
N PHE A 73 19.33 -6.55 -0.02
CA PHE A 73 20.29 -5.87 -0.89
C PHE A 73 19.89 -5.88 -2.38
N ARG A 74 19.34 -7.01 -2.87
CA ARG A 74 18.90 -7.15 -4.27
C ARG A 74 17.69 -6.27 -4.58
N ASP A 75 16.70 -6.25 -3.70
CA ASP A 75 15.51 -5.41 -3.90
C ASP A 75 15.88 -3.91 -3.85
N TYR A 76 16.90 -3.53 -3.07
CA TYR A 76 17.41 -2.16 -3.01
C TYR A 76 17.98 -1.72 -4.37
N GLU A 77 18.85 -2.53 -4.98
CA GLU A 77 19.44 -2.22 -6.29
C GLU A 77 18.37 -2.13 -7.39
N ILE A 78 17.39 -3.04 -7.36
CA ILE A 78 16.27 -3.01 -8.29
C ILE A 78 15.42 -1.76 -8.07
N PHE A 79 15.14 -1.39 -6.82
CA PHE A 79 14.38 -0.17 -6.51
C PHE A 79 15.11 1.08 -6.97
N GLN A 80 16.43 1.16 -6.75
CA GLN A 80 17.25 2.28 -7.18
C GLN A 80 17.16 2.48 -8.69
N ARG A 81 17.34 1.40 -9.46
CA ARG A 81 17.20 1.41 -10.92
C ARG A 81 15.78 1.78 -11.35
N ALA A 82 14.77 1.25 -10.66
CA ALA A 82 13.38 1.58 -10.94
C ALA A 82 13.12 3.08 -10.81
N LEU A 83 13.65 3.74 -9.78
CA LEU A 83 13.47 5.18 -9.54
C LEU A 83 14.17 6.09 -10.56
N GLU A 84 15.13 5.58 -11.34
CA GLU A 84 15.77 6.35 -12.43
C GLU A 84 14.79 6.63 -13.59
N ARG A 85 13.74 5.81 -13.71
CA ARG A 85 12.71 5.96 -14.76
C ARG A 85 11.56 6.81 -14.24
N ARG A 86 11.28 7.92 -14.92
CA ARG A 86 10.19 8.84 -14.55
C ARG A 86 8.82 8.16 -14.56
N GLU A 87 8.63 7.18 -15.43
CA GLU A 87 7.41 6.41 -15.55
C GLU A 87 7.15 5.59 -14.28
N ASN A 88 8.20 5.01 -13.69
CA ASN A 88 8.10 4.19 -12.48
C ASN A 88 7.71 4.98 -11.23
N MET A 89 8.05 6.28 -11.18
CA MET A 89 7.58 7.18 -10.12
C MET A 89 6.07 7.36 -10.17
N GLU A 90 5.51 7.51 -11.36
CA GLU A 90 4.07 7.59 -11.57
C GLU A 90 3.39 6.25 -11.24
N ASN A 91 4.00 5.13 -11.64
CA ASN A 91 3.49 3.80 -11.31
C ASN A 91 3.48 3.55 -9.78
N LEU A 92 4.53 3.96 -9.08
CA LEU A 92 4.60 3.86 -7.62
C LEU A 92 3.50 4.70 -6.95
N LEU A 93 3.30 5.93 -7.42
CA LEU A 93 2.24 6.81 -6.94
C LEU A 93 0.86 6.15 -7.07
N GLN A 94 0.53 5.67 -8.26
CA GLN A 94 -0.76 5.02 -8.54
C GLN A 94 -0.98 3.76 -7.69
N LYS A 95 0.06 2.94 -7.51
CA LYS A 95 -0.03 1.78 -6.61
C LYS A 95 -0.30 2.20 -5.17
N ILE A 96 0.35 3.26 -4.66
CA ILE A 96 0.10 3.77 -3.30
C ILE A 96 -1.35 4.24 -3.17
N GLU A 97 -1.85 5.01 -4.12
CA GLU A 97 -3.23 5.52 -4.12
C GLU A 97 -4.25 4.38 -4.12
N GLN A 98 -4.04 3.38 -4.98
CA GLN A 98 -4.92 2.21 -5.05
C GLN A 98 -4.94 1.43 -3.74
N TYR A 99 -3.77 1.11 -3.20
CA TYR A 99 -3.67 0.35 -1.95
C TYR A 99 -4.24 1.14 -0.75
N ASP A 100 -4.11 2.46 -0.73
CA ASP A 100 -4.72 3.32 0.30
C ASP A 100 -6.25 3.33 0.17
N ALA A 101 -6.78 3.38 -1.05
CA ALA A 101 -8.21 3.30 -1.32
C ALA A 101 -8.79 1.95 -0.83
N ASP A 102 -8.13 0.84 -1.15
CA ASP A 102 -8.52 -0.50 -0.69
C ASP A 102 -8.52 -0.60 0.85
N MET A 103 -7.48 -0.04 1.49
CA MET A 103 -7.40 0.07 2.96
C MET A 103 -8.56 0.88 3.54
N TYR A 104 -8.87 2.02 2.94
CA TYR A 104 -9.93 2.91 3.39
C TYR A 104 -11.31 2.27 3.27
N ASP A 105 -11.60 1.61 2.15
CA ASP A 105 -12.88 0.95 1.92
C ASP A 105 -13.09 -0.20 2.90
N ARG A 106 -12.04 -0.98 3.18
CA ARG A 106 -12.08 -2.04 4.19
C ARG A 106 -12.32 -1.51 5.59
N GLU A 107 -11.63 -0.44 5.99
CA GLU A 107 -11.90 0.22 7.27
C GLU A 107 -13.34 0.71 7.39
N ARG A 108 -13.86 1.29 6.31
CA ARG A 108 -15.22 1.79 6.25
C ARG A 108 -16.23 0.65 6.38
N ALA A 109 -16.00 -0.47 5.71
CA ALA A 109 -16.79 -1.69 5.84
C ALA A 109 -16.77 -2.21 7.28
N MET A 110 -15.59 -2.30 7.89
CA MET A 110 -15.43 -2.76 9.27
C MET A 110 -16.12 -1.83 10.29
N LYS A 111 -15.97 -0.50 10.13
CA LYS A 111 -16.66 0.50 10.96
C LYS A 111 -18.18 0.40 10.83
N LYS A 112 -18.70 0.19 9.61
CA LYS A 112 -20.14 -0.03 9.36
C LYS A 112 -20.64 -1.31 10.04
N PHE A 113 -19.91 -2.42 9.89
CA PHE A 113 -20.23 -3.68 10.54
C PHE A 113 -20.31 -3.54 12.07
N LEU A 114 -19.27 -2.98 12.68
CA LEU A 114 -19.24 -2.73 14.13
C LEU A 114 -20.37 -1.80 14.60
N LYS A 115 -20.76 -0.82 13.79
CA LYS A 115 -21.87 0.08 14.10
C LYS A 115 -23.21 -0.68 14.10
N THR A 116 -23.41 -1.60 13.16
CA THR A 116 -24.61 -2.43 13.09
C THR A 116 -24.69 -3.37 14.29
N GLU A 117 -23.59 -4.06 14.63
CA GLU A 117 -23.52 -4.92 15.82
C GLU A 117 -23.80 -4.15 17.11
N LYS A 118 -23.23 -2.96 17.26
CA LYS A 118 -23.45 -2.09 18.41
C LYS A 118 -24.89 -1.57 18.55
N LYS A 119 -25.76 -1.67 17.53
CA LYS A 119 -27.19 -1.35 17.67
C LYS A 119 -27.93 -2.37 18.51
N ASN A 120 -27.46 -3.62 18.50
CA ASN A 120 -28.06 -4.71 19.27
C ASN A 120 -27.57 -4.73 20.73
N TRP A 121 -26.67 -3.82 21.10
CA TRP A 121 -26.12 -3.75 22.45
C TRP A 121 -27.10 -3.11 23.40
N LYS A 122 -27.20 -3.69 24.60
CA LYS A 122 -27.91 -3.07 25.71
C LYS A 122 -27.20 -1.80 26.13
N TRP A 123 -27.95 -0.83 26.65
CA TRP A 123 -27.44 0.49 27.02
C TRP A 123 -26.22 0.41 27.99
N TYR A 124 -26.22 -0.54 28.93
CA TYR A 124 -25.12 -0.72 29.88
C TYR A 124 -23.84 -1.27 29.24
N GLN A 125 -23.95 -2.10 28.20
CA GLN A 125 -22.80 -2.64 27.47
C GLN A 125 -22.08 -1.52 26.69
N ARG A 126 -22.85 -0.52 26.25
CA ARG A 126 -22.36 0.61 25.47
C ARG A 126 -21.78 1.73 26.34
N TYR A 127 -22.40 2.04 27.48
CA TYR A 127 -22.00 3.16 28.34
C TYR A 127 -20.95 2.75 29.39
N PHE A 128 -21.16 1.62 30.07
CA PHE A 128 -20.26 1.15 31.14
C PHE A 128 -19.21 0.15 30.65
N GLY A 129 -19.34 -0.39 29.44
CA GLY A 129 -18.35 -1.31 28.87
C GLY A 129 -18.27 -2.68 29.54
N ILE A 130 -19.22 -3.01 30.42
CA ILE A 130 -19.31 -4.30 31.11
C ILE A 130 -20.01 -5.35 30.23
N ALA A 131 -19.62 -6.62 30.37
CA ALA A 131 -20.25 -7.78 29.70
C ALA A 131 -20.46 -7.59 28.18
N LYS A 132 -19.41 -7.10 27.48
CA LYS A 132 -19.45 -6.93 26.02
C LYS A 132 -19.63 -8.29 25.32
N PRO A 133 -20.57 -8.42 24.37
CA PRO A 133 -20.73 -9.66 23.63
C PRO A 133 -19.51 -9.91 22.74
N LYS A 134 -19.18 -11.18 22.50
CA LYS A 134 -18.15 -11.55 21.51
C LYS A 134 -18.69 -11.21 20.12
N ILE A 135 -17.94 -10.41 19.36
CA ILE A 135 -18.26 -10.06 17.98
C ILE A 135 -17.58 -11.08 17.08
N GLU A 136 -18.36 -11.80 16.27
CA GLU A 136 -17.83 -12.68 15.24
C GLU A 136 -17.63 -11.90 13.95
N TYR A 137 -16.38 -11.75 13.52
CA TYR A 137 -16.05 -11.03 12.29
C TYR A 137 -16.24 -11.93 11.06
N PRO A 138 -16.82 -11.42 9.96
CA PRO A 138 -16.76 -12.06 8.66
C PRO A 138 -15.33 -12.46 8.27
N ASP A 139 -15.18 -13.58 7.55
CA ASP A 139 -13.87 -14.13 7.18
C ASP A 139 -13.02 -13.17 6.33
N GLU A 140 -13.67 -12.30 5.57
CA GLU A 140 -13.03 -11.21 4.81
C GLU A 140 -12.16 -10.30 5.70
N PHE A 141 -12.61 -9.99 6.92
CA PHE A 141 -11.85 -9.14 7.84
C PHE A 141 -10.72 -9.87 8.55
N LYS A 142 -10.72 -11.21 8.56
CA LYS A 142 -9.68 -12.03 9.21
C LYS A 142 -8.42 -12.15 8.35
N LYS A 143 -8.55 -12.08 7.03
CA LYS A 143 -7.42 -12.17 6.09
C LYS A 143 -6.54 -10.91 6.15
N PRO A 144 -5.21 -10.98 6.00
CA PRO A 144 -4.40 -9.78 5.88
C PRO A 144 -4.87 -8.92 4.69
N LEU A 145 -4.77 -7.59 4.81
CA LEU A 145 -5.18 -6.63 3.76
C LEU A 145 -4.44 -6.83 2.46
N PHE A 146 -3.18 -7.22 2.60
CA PHE A 146 -2.31 -7.45 1.48
C PHE A 146 -1.71 -8.84 1.66
N GLU A 147 -1.94 -9.75 0.72
CA GLU A 147 -1.28 -11.06 0.73
C GLU A 147 0.20 -10.88 0.40
N ASP A 148 1.08 -11.39 1.27
CA ASP A 148 2.50 -11.45 0.93
C ASP A 148 2.68 -12.58 -0.09
N LYS A 149 3.01 -12.22 -1.35
CA LYS A 149 3.42 -13.17 -2.42
C LYS A 149 4.75 -13.89 -2.11
N LYS A 150 5.06 -14.18 -0.84
CA LYS A 150 6.27 -14.88 -0.41
C LYS A 150 6.23 -16.41 -0.67
N ASN A 151 5.11 -16.96 -1.15
CA ASN A 151 4.97 -18.40 -1.36
C ASN A 151 5.21 -18.88 -2.80
N ASP A 152 5.33 -18.01 -3.80
CA ASP A 152 5.51 -18.45 -5.20
C ASP A 152 6.97 -18.77 -5.56
N SER A 153 7.92 -18.58 -4.63
CA SER A 153 9.35 -18.90 -4.83
C SER A 153 9.77 -20.24 -4.21
N LYS A 154 8.81 -21.07 -3.75
CA LYS A 154 9.08 -22.44 -3.26
C LYS A 154 8.51 -23.56 -4.15
N GLU A 155 7.87 -23.23 -5.26
CA GLU A 155 7.46 -24.19 -6.30
C GLU A 155 8.04 -23.77 -7.65
N ASN A 156 9.29 -24.13 -7.88
CA ASN A 156 9.87 -24.58 -9.16
C ASN A 156 11.34 -24.95 -8.97
#